data_AF-A0A2G5DCL8-F1
#
_entry.id   AF-A0A2G5DCL8-F1
#
_cell.length_a   1.000
_cell.length_b   1.000
_cell.length_c   1.000
_cell.angle_alpha   90.00
_cell.angle_beta   90.00
_cell.angle_gamma   90.00
#
_symmetry.space_group_name_H-M   'P 1'
#
loop_
_entity.id
_entity.type
_entity.pdbx_description
1 polymer ?
#
loop_
_entity_poly.entity_id
_entity_poly.type
_entity_poly.pdbx_seq_one_letter_code
_entity_poly.pdbx_strand_id
1 'polypeptide(L)'
;MLLEAFMSKDVGPQLTLADLIINKIRERDEQVSSEARPLPKMDNAIIDLYKGVGKLLSKYTTGKVPKAFKHIPSLEVWEDVLYLTEPEKWSANAMFQATRIFASNMGVKKAQRFYRLVLLPRIREDIRKNKRLHFALYQALKKSLYKPAAFNKGILFPLCESGTCNLREAVIVGSIIQKVSIPPLHSSVAILKLAEMDYCGTTSYFIKLLLDKKYALPYRVLDAVVAHFMRFLDDTRIMPVIWHQSLLTFVQRYKNELTKEEKDNLHDLTEYQKHYLVTNEIRRELKNSRNRGEKEDPMSINILIMPFTIVLHLITVMLDTLIISMVLRT
;
A
#
# COMPACT_ATOMS: atom_id res chain seq x y z
N MET A 1 -15.77 -14.69 1.74
CA MET A 1 -16.65 -14.94 2.90
C MET A 1 -16.17 -14.26 4.19
N LEU A 2 -15.07 -14.68 4.86
CA LEU A 2 -14.72 -14.09 6.16
C LEU A 2 -14.10 -12.68 6.08
N LEU A 3 -13.30 -12.40 5.04
CA LEU A 3 -12.69 -11.08 4.86
C LEU A 3 -13.69 -10.00 4.39
N GLU A 4 -14.75 -10.40 3.69
CA GLU A 4 -15.79 -9.49 3.18
C GLU A 4 -16.57 -8.83 4.31
N ALA A 5 -16.67 -9.49 5.48
CA ALA A 5 -17.26 -8.91 6.69
C ALA A 5 -16.49 -7.69 7.22
N PHE A 6 -15.26 -7.47 6.74
CA PHE A 6 -14.38 -6.36 7.12
C PHE A 6 -14.11 -5.39 5.96
N MET A 7 -14.95 -5.41 4.92
CA MET A 7 -14.87 -4.45 3.80
C MET A 7 -15.99 -3.40 3.93
N SER A 8 -15.72 -2.16 3.50
CA SER A 8 -16.74 -1.10 3.50
C SER A 8 -17.85 -1.45 2.49
N LYS A 9 -19.11 -1.29 2.93
CA LYS A 9 -20.30 -1.43 2.08
C LYS A 9 -20.71 -0.11 1.42
N ASP A 10 -20.28 1.03 1.96
CA ASP A 10 -20.56 2.35 1.41
C ASP A 10 -19.44 2.78 0.45
N VAL A 11 -19.83 3.05 -0.80
CA VAL A 11 -18.91 3.16 -1.94
C VAL A 11 -18.97 4.57 -2.52
N GLY A 12 -18.00 5.41 -2.15
CA GLY A 12 -17.68 6.60 -2.93
C GLY A 12 -16.81 6.21 -4.14
N PRO A 13 -17.09 6.68 -5.36
CA PRO A 13 -16.21 6.44 -6.50
C PRO A 13 -14.83 7.05 -6.23
N GLN A 14 -13.77 6.32 -6.61
CA GLN A 14 -12.42 6.82 -6.46
C GLN A 14 -12.19 8.00 -7.41
N LEU A 15 -12.03 9.20 -6.85
CA LEU A 15 -11.79 10.43 -7.62
C LEU A 15 -10.48 10.36 -8.41
N THR A 16 -10.56 10.63 -9.71
CA THR A 16 -9.41 10.75 -10.62
C THR A 16 -9.00 12.21 -10.83
N LEU A 17 -7.84 12.42 -11.47
CA LEU A 17 -7.42 13.77 -11.86
C LEU A 17 -8.44 14.43 -12.80
N ALA A 18 -9.04 13.65 -13.69
CA ALA A 18 -10.02 14.14 -14.63
C ALA A 18 -11.27 14.65 -13.92
N ASP A 19 -11.78 13.88 -12.94
CA ASP A 19 -12.97 14.25 -12.17
C ASP A 19 -12.76 15.56 -11.41
N LEU A 20 -11.59 15.72 -10.77
CA LEU A 20 -11.26 16.95 -10.04
C LEU A 20 -11.21 18.18 -10.94
N ILE A 21 -10.59 18.08 -12.11
CA ILE A 21 -10.47 19.22 -13.03
C ILE A 21 -11.82 19.54 -13.67
N ILE A 22 -12.60 18.53 -14.03
CA ILE A 22 -13.96 18.73 -14.56
C ILE A 22 -14.84 19.45 -13.52
N ASN A 23 -14.82 19.00 -12.27
CA ASN A 23 -15.59 19.65 -11.20
C ASN A 23 -15.14 21.10 -10.98
N LYS A 24 -13.82 21.34 -10.94
CA LYS A 24 -13.25 22.69 -10.77
C LYS A 24 -13.59 23.64 -11.91
N ILE A 25 -13.70 23.14 -13.15
CA ILE A 25 -14.11 23.95 -14.30
C ILE A 25 -15.61 24.26 -14.21
N ARG A 26 -16.44 23.25 -13.91
CA ARG A 26 -17.90 23.42 -13.76
C ARG A 26 -18.29 24.39 -12.65
N GLU A 27 -17.56 24.40 -11.53
CA GLU A 27 -17.78 25.35 -10.43
C GLU A 27 -17.46 26.81 -10.80
N ARG A 28 -16.64 27.04 -11.84
CA ARG A 28 -16.27 28.39 -12.29
C ARG A 28 -17.08 28.88 -13.48
N ASP A 29 -17.47 27.96 -14.36
CA ASP A 29 -18.14 28.26 -15.61
C ASP A 29 -19.44 27.44 -15.70
N GLU A 30 -20.56 28.01 -15.23
CA GLU A 30 -21.89 27.36 -15.24
C GLU A 30 -22.41 27.04 -16.66
N GLN A 31 -21.80 27.62 -17.71
CA GLN A 31 -22.20 27.49 -19.11
C GLN A 31 -21.50 26.33 -19.86
N VAL A 32 -20.72 25.48 -19.19
CA VAL A 32 -19.99 24.38 -19.85
C VAL A 32 -20.97 23.28 -20.27
N SER A 33 -21.24 23.19 -21.58
CA SER A 33 -22.06 22.14 -22.21
C SER A 33 -21.62 20.71 -21.85
N SER A 34 -22.59 19.80 -21.71
CA SER A 34 -22.40 18.44 -21.20
C SER A 34 -21.67 17.46 -22.13
N GLU A 35 -21.49 17.80 -23.42
CA GLU A 35 -21.07 16.82 -24.44
C GLU A 35 -19.56 16.78 -24.72
N ALA A 36 -18.82 17.86 -24.43
CA ALA A 36 -17.37 17.94 -24.69
C ALA A 36 -16.57 17.99 -23.38
N ARG A 37 -15.44 17.27 -23.31
CA ARG A 37 -14.51 17.31 -22.18
C ARG A 37 -14.07 18.76 -21.93
N PRO A 38 -14.36 19.36 -20.76
CA PRO A 38 -14.04 20.76 -20.47
C PRO A 38 -12.54 21.02 -20.60
N LEU A 39 -12.15 22.12 -21.26
CA LEU A 39 -10.74 22.46 -21.45
C LEU A 39 -10.29 23.47 -20.39
N PRO A 40 -9.09 23.29 -19.80
CA PRO A 40 -8.48 24.33 -18.97
C PRO A 40 -8.27 25.62 -19.78
N LYS A 41 -8.39 26.77 -19.12
CA LYS A 41 -8.12 28.08 -19.71
C LYS A 41 -6.62 28.24 -19.97
N MET A 42 -6.20 27.92 -21.20
CA MET A 42 -4.81 27.98 -21.64
C MET A 42 -4.75 28.28 -23.15
N ASP A 43 -3.59 28.72 -23.63
CA ASP A 43 -3.40 28.99 -25.06
C ASP A 43 -3.65 27.73 -25.93
N ASN A 44 -4.36 27.93 -27.04
CA ASN A 44 -4.78 26.87 -27.96
C ASN A 44 -3.57 26.08 -28.49
N ALA A 45 -2.44 26.75 -28.76
CA ALA A 45 -1.23 26.08 -29.20
C ALA A 45 -0.70 25.06 -28.17
N ILE A 46 -0.78 25.40 -26.86
CA ILE A 46 -0.37 24.50 -25.79
C ILE A 46 -1.37 23.35 -25.65
N ILE A 47 -2.66 23.64 -25.77
CA ILE A 47 -3.73 22.63 -25.76
C ILE A 47 -3.49 21.59 -26.87
N ASP A 48 -3.28 22.04 -28.10
CA ASP A 48 -3.09 21.17 -29.26
C ASP A 48 -1.80 20.36 -29.15
N LEU A 49 -0.73 20.97 -28.64
CA LEU A 49 0.53 20.28 -28.37
C LEU A 49 0.34 19.10 -27.41
N TYR A 50 -0.29 19.32 -26.24
CA TYR A 50 -0.45 18.26 -25.24
C TYR A 50 -1.53 17.23 -25.60
N LYS A 51 -2.57 17.62 -26.35
CA LYS A 51 -3.48 16.66 -26.99
C LYS A 51 -2.74 15.75 -27.97
N GLY A 52 -1.83 16.31 -28.78
CA GLY A 52 -0.95 15.54 -29.66
C GLY A 52 -0.05 14.56 -28.90
N VAL A 53 0.53 15.00 -27.78
CA VAL A 53 1.31 14.14 -26.87
C VAL A 53 0.45 13.01 -26.31
N GLY A 54 -0.79 13.28 -25.88
CA GLY A 54 -1.72 12.27 -25.38
C GLY A 54 -2.03 11.18 -26.42
N LYS A 55 -2.29 11.58 -27.68
CA LYS A 55 -2.48 10.64 -28.80
C LYS A 55 -1.26 9.72 -28.98
N LEU A 56 -0.04 10.25 -28.88
CA LEU A 56 1.18 9.44 -28.97
C LEU A 56 1.33 8.48 -27.79
N LEU A 57 1.05 8.93 -26.56
CA LEU A 57 1.15 8.10 -25.36
C LEU A 57 0.12 6.96 -25.33
N SER A 58 -1.04 7.13 -25.98
CA SER A 58 -2.03 6.05 -26.12
C SER A 58 -1.50 4.84 -26.91
N LYS A 59 -0.64 5.08 -27.90
CA LYS A 59 -0.06 4.04 -28.77
C LYS A 59 1.38 3.68 -28.41
N TYR A 60 1.93 4.29 -27.36
CA TYR A 60 3.34 4.15 -27.01
C TYR A 60 3.68 2.72 -26.58
N THR A 61 4.76 2.15 -27.11
CA THR A 61 5.27 0.84 -26.71
C THR A 61 6.70 0.95 -26.19
N THR A 62 7.60 1.44 -27.05
CA THR A 62 9.04 1.60 -26.77
C THR A 62 9.55 2.91 -27.36
N GLY A 63 10.79 3.28 -27.03
CA GLY A 63 11.47 4.44 -27.63
C GLY A 63 11.56 5.67 -26.73
N LYS A 64 11.76 6.83 -27.36
CA LYS A 64 11.95 8.11 -26.65
C LYS A 64 10.59 8.75 -26.35
N VAL A 65 10.37 9.10 -25.08
CA VAL A 65 9.22 9.89 -24.66
C VAL A 65 9.38 11.35 -25.13
N PRO A 66 8.32 12.02 -25.64
CA PRO A 66 8.38 13.41 -26.12
C PRO A 66 9.00 14.38 -25.11
N LYS A 67 9.77 15.36 -25.60
CA LYS A 67 10.43 16.36 -24.75
C LYS A 67 9.43 17.20 -23.96
N ALA A 68 8.32 17.60 -24.60
CA ALA A 68 7.22 18.32 -23.94
C ALA A 68 6.70 17.54 -22.72
N PHE A 69 6.49 16.23 -22.86
CA PHE A 69 6.03 15.39 -21.75
C PHE A 69 7.03 15.32 -20.59
N LYS A 70 8.33 15.24 -20.90
CA LYS A 70 9.39 15.23 -19.87
C LYS A 70 9.48 16.55 -19.09
N HIS A 71 8.97 17.66 -19.64
CA HIS A 71 9.00 18.97 -19.01
C HIS A 71 7.82 19.20 -18.05
N ILE A 72 6.74 18.43 -18.14
CA ILE A 72 5.55 18.55 -17.27
C ILE A 72 5.88 18.68 -15.77
N PRO A 73 6.80 17.89 -15.16
CA PRO A 73 7.15 18.02 -13.75
C PRO A 73 7.60 19.42 -13.30
N SER A 74 8.25 20.16 -14.20
CA SER A 74 8.79 21.50 -13.96
C SER A 74 7.74 22.58 -14.04
N LEU A 75 6.58 22.31 -14.64
CA LEU A 75 5.50 23.29 -14.77
C LEU A 75 4.80 23.52 -13.42
N GLU A 76 4.32 24.74 -13.22
CA GLU A 76 3.47 25.09 -12.08
C GLU A 76 2.07 24.48 -12.27
N VAL A 77 1.48 24.68 -13.45
CA VAL A 77 0.17 24.16 -13.88
C VAL A 77 0.23 22.72 -14.42
N TRP A 78 1.08 21.88 -13.85
CA TRP A 78 1.35 20.53 -14.36
C TRP A 78 0.10 19.62 -14.40
N GLU A 79 -0.88 19.83 -13.52
CA GLU A 79 -2.12 19.03 -13.46
C GLU A 79 -3.03 19.30 -14.65
N ASP A 80 -3.23 20.57 -14.99
CA ASP A 80 -4.05 20.99 -16.13
C ASP A 80 -3.39 20.54 -17.45
N VAL A 81 -2.07 20.63 -17.53
CA VAL A 81 -1.30 20.13 -18.67
C VAL A 81 -1.39 18.61 -18.78
N LEU A 82 -1.26 17.90 -17.67
CA LEU A 82 -1.36 16.45 -17.65
C LEU A 82 -2.77 15.97 -18.03
N TYR A 83 -3.81 16.69 -17.62
CA TYR A 83 -5.19 16.41 -17.98
C TYR A 83 -5.42 16.39 -19.50
N LEU A 84 -4.81 17.33 -20.22
CA LEU A 84 -4.90 17.41 -21.69
C LEU A 84 -4.33 16.20 -22.41
N THR A 85 -3.42 15.46 -21.76
CA THR A 85 -2.81 14.26 -22.33
C THR A 85 -3.65 12.99 -22.14
N GLU A 86 -4.82 13.10 -21.50
CA GLU A 86 -5.76 12.00 -21.26
C GLU A 86 -5.12 10.74 -20.62
N PRO A 87 -4.60 10.83 -19.37
CA PRO A 87 -3.82 9.75 -18.75
C PRO A 87 -4.52 8.39 -18.65
N GLU A 88 -5.85 8.39 -18.62
CA GLU A 88 -6.69 7.20 -18.64
C GLU A 88 -6.55 6.39 -19.95
N LYS A 89 -6.24 7.06 -21.07
CA LYS A 89 -6.07 6.45 -22.40
C LYS A 89 -4.63 6.01 -22.70
N TRP A 90 -3.67 6.31 -21.82
CA TRP A 90 -2.28 5.94 -22.05
C TRP A 90 -2.08 4.42 -22.13
N SER A 91 -1.09 3.97 -22.89
CA SER A 91 -0.68 2.58 -22.83
C SER A 91 -0.05 2.23 -21.47
N ALA A 92 0.00 0.95 -21.12
CA ALA A 92 0.67 0.51 -19.89
C ALA A 92 2.17 0.87 -19.88
N ASN A 93 2.82 0.85 -21.05
CA ASN A 93 4.23 1.24 -21.21
C ASN A 93 4.43 2.75 -21.04
N ALA A 94 3.50 3.57 -21.52
CA ALA A 94 3.51 5.02 -21.29
C ALA A 94 3.37 5.32 -19.79
N MET A 95 2.45 4.65 -19.09
CA MET A 95 2.27 4.83 -17.65
C MET A 95 3.54 4.48 -16.85
N PHE A 96 4.26 3.42 -17.25
CA PHE A 96 5.56 3.10 -16.66
C PHE A 96 6.59 4.21 -16.85
N GLN A 97 6.74 4.71 -18.08
CA GLN A 97 7.68 5.78 -18.38
C GLN A 97 7.31 7.09 -17.67
N ALA A 98 6.03 7.45 -17.65
CA ALA A 98 5.51 8.58 -16.92
C ALA A 98 5.84 8.48 -15.43
N THR A 99 5.53 7.33 -14.82
CA THR A 99 5.83 7.09 -13.41
C THR A 99 7.33 7.21 -13.12
N ARG A 100 8.18 6.66 -14.00
CA ARG A 100 9.65 6.78 -13.85
C ARG A 100 10.11 8.23 -13.91
N ILE A 101 9.64 9.02 -14.89
CA ILE A 101 10.03 10.43 -15.06
C ILE A 101 9.53 11.26 -13.87
N PHE A 102 8.27 11.09 -13.49
CA PHE A 102 7.64 11.89 -12.43
C PHE A 102 8.19 11.51 -11.06
N ALA A 103 8.44 10.22 -10.80
CA ALA A 103 9.10 9.75 -9.60
C ALA A 103 10.56 10.24 -9.46
N SER A 104 11.20 10.74 -10.52
CA SER A 104 12.55 11.33 -10.41
C SER A 104 12.49 12.86 -10.32
N ASN A 105 11.67 13.50 -11.16
CA ASN A 105 11.70 14.94 -11.36
C ASN A 105 10.69 15.73 -10.53
N MET A 106 9.65 15.08 -9.96
CA MET A 106 8.67 15.77 -9.11
C MET A 106 9.09 15.76 -7.63
N GLY A 107 8.77 16.85 -6.93
CA GLY A 107 8.78 16.88 -5.46
C GLY A 107 7.75 15.91 -4.86
N VAL A 108 7.92 15.57 -3.58
CA VAL A 108 7.08 14.55 -2.88
C VAL A 108 5.58 14.86 -3.00
N LYS A 109 5.17 16.14 -2.84
CA LYS A 109 3.77 16.56 -2.93
C LYS A 109 3.18 16.35 -4.33
N LYS A 110 3.89 16.74 -5.40
CA LYS A 110 3.45 16.54 -6.79
C LYS A 110 3.38 15.05 -7.13
N ALA A 111 4.40 14.27 -6.76
CA ALA A 111 4.44 12.83 -6.98
C ALA A 111 3.29 12.10 -6.25
N GLN A 112 3.01 12.47 -5.00
CA GLN A 112 1.87 11.94 -4.24
C GLN A 112 0.54 12.18 -4.97
N ARG A 113 0.31 13.39 -5.49
CA ARG A 113 -0.90 13.72 -6.24
C ARG A 113 -1.01 12.91 -7.52
N PHE A 114 0.06 12.79 -8.29
CA PHE A 114 0.10 11.93 -9.47
C PHE A 114 -0.20 10.47 -9.12
N TYR A 115 0.38 9.93 -8.05
CA TYR A 115 0.13 8.57 -7.60
C TYR A 115 -1.33 8.34 -7.23
N ARG A 116 -1.93 9.26 -6.46
CA ARG A 116 -3.31 9.15 -6.00
C ARG A 116 -4.34 9.29 -7.11
N LEU A 117 -4.12 10.23 -8.03
CA LEU A 117 -5.14 10.67 -8.99
C LEU A 117 -4.99 10.04 -10.38
N VAL A 118 -3.84 9.45 -10.69
CA VAL A 118 -3.55 8.86 -12.01
C VAL A 118 -3.11 7.41 -11.90
N LEU A 119 -2.05 7.14 -11.14
CA LEU A 119 -1.45 5.80 -11.08
C LEU A 119 -2.35 4.79 -10.37
N LEU A 120 -2.84 5.12 -9.17
CA LEU A 120 -3.68 4.22 -8.36
C LEU A 120 -5.00 3.86 -9.08
N PRO A 121 -5.80 4.81 -9.60
CA PRO A 121 -7.02 4.45 -10.34
C PRO A 121 -6.72 3.54 -11.53
N ARG A 122 -5.64 3.81 -12.28
CA ARG A 122 -5.24 2.99 -13.43
C ARG A 122 -4.88 1.55 -13.04
N ILE A 123 -4.20 1.36 -11.93
CA ILE A 123 -3.82 0.02 -11.44
C ILE A 123 -5.05 -0.76 -11.00
N ARG A 124 -5.93 -0.13 -10.23
CA ARG A 124 -7.17 -0.78 -9.76
C ARG A 124 -8.07 -1.15 -10.93
N GLU A 125 -8.16 -0.28 -11.94
CA GLU A 125 -8.88 -0.58 -13.17
C GLU A 125 -8.33 -1.81 -13.91
N ASP A 126 -7.00 -1.86 -14.09
CA ASP A 126 -6.35 -2.97 -14.78
C ASP A 126 -6.56 -4.30 -14.04
N ILE A 127 -6.43 -4.30 -12.71
CA ILE A 127 -6.69 -5.48 -11.87
C ILE A 127 -8.16 -5.90 -11.95
N ARG A 128 -9.09 -4.94 -11.93
CA ARG A 128 -10.53 -5.24 -11.97
C ARG A 128 -10.93 -5.90 -13.29
N LYS A 129 -10.45 -5.34 -14.41
CA LYS A 129 -10.73 -5.83 -15.78
C LYS A 129 -10.01 -7.14 -16.07
N ASN A 130 -8.70 -7.17 -15.87
CA ASN A 130 -7.85 -8.26 -16.34
C ASN A 130 -7.61 -9.34 -15.30
N LYS A 131 -8.06 -9.15 -14.05
CA LYS A 131 -7.89 -10.09 -12.95
C LYS A 131 -6.43 -10.36 -12.54
N ARG A 132 -5.47 -9.70 -13.22
CA ARG A 132 -4.02 -9.64 -13.03
C ARG A 132 -3.53 -8.25 -13.40
N LEU A 133 -2.36 -7.85 -12.92
CA LEU A 133 -1.76 -6.56 -13.28
C LEU A 133 -0.78 -6.70 -14.44
N HIS A 134 -0.90 -5.82 -15.45
CA HIS A 134 0.04 -5.74 -16.56
C HIS A 134 1.49 -5.49 -16.08
N PHE A 135 2.46 -6.17 -16.69
CA PHE A 135 3.88 -6.11 -16.28
C PHE A 135 4.43 -4.67 -16.19
N ALA A 136 4.17 -3.83 -17.19
CA ALA A 136 4.61 -2.43 -17.16
C ALA A 136 3.99 -1.62 -16.01
N LEU A 137 2.73 -1.88 -15.63
CA LEU A 137 2.10 -1.23 -14.47
C LEU A 137 2.69 -1.72 -13.15
N TYR A 138 3.03 -3.01 -13.07
CA TYR A 138 3.78 -3.55 -11.94
C TYR A 138 5.15 -2.86 -11.79
N GLN A 139 5.87 -2.67 -12.90
CA GLN A 139 7.12 -1.91 -12.89
C GLN A 139 6.91 -0.43 -12.54
N ALA A 140 5.77 0.16 -12.93
CA ALA A 140 5.40 1.53 -12.56
C ALA A 140 5.25 1.64 -11.04
N LEU A 141 4.51 0.73 -10.41
CA LEU A 141 4.42 0.68 -8.96
C LEU A 141 5.79 0.49 -8.30
N LYS A 142 6.61 -0.44 -8.79
CA LYS A 142 7.96 -0.66 -8.27
C LYS A 142 8.79 0.63 -8.32
N LYS A 143 8.65 1.44 -9.39
CA LYS A 143 9.32 2.74 -9.49
C LYS A 143 8.71 3.82 -8.61
N SER A 144 7.41 3.81 -8.36
CA SER A 144 6.77 4.76 -7.45
C SER A 144 7.30 4.66 -6.01
N LEU A 145 7.70 3.47 -5.58
CA LEU A 145 8.23 3.22 -4.24
C LEU A 145 9.65 3.81 -4.02
N TYR A 146 10.33 4.28 -5.07
CA TYR A 146 11.60 5.04 -4.94
C TYR A 146 11.38 6.40 -4.25
N LYS A 147 10.13 6.88 -4.13
CA LYS A 147 9.74 7.97 -3.24
C LYS A 147 8.75 7.45 -2.18
N PRO A 148 9.22 6.81 -1.08
CA PRO A 148 8.37 6.12 -0.12
C PRO A 148 7.29 7.01 0.51
N ALA A 149 7.61 8.27 0.85
CA ALA A 149 6.62 9.20 1.41
C ALA A 149 5.46 9.49 0.44
N ALA A 150 5.75 9.62 -0.86
CA ALA A 150 4.74 9.81 -1.89
C ALA A 150 3.96 8.52 -2.13
N PHE A 151 4.63 7.37 -2.15
CA PHE A 151 3.98 6.06 -2.29
C PHE A 151 2.99 5.79 -1.15
N ASN A 152 3.40 6.00 0.11
CA ASN A 152 2.55 5.75 1.26
C ASN A 152 1.28 6.61 1.21
N LYS A 153 1.44 7.93 0.99
CA LYS A 153 0.31 8.88 0.95
C LYS A 153 -0.49 8.87 -0.36
N GLY A 154 0.05 8.32 -1.43
CA GLY A 154 -0.54 8.34 -2.77
C GLY A 154 -1.10 7.00 -3.23
N ILE A 155 -0.56 5.88 -2.73
CA ILE A 155 -0.94 4.51 -3.10
C ILE A 155 -1.45 3.76 -1.87
N LEU A 156 -0.59 3.52 -0.87
CA LEU A 156 -0.88 2.58 0.23
C LEU A 156 -2.04 3.04 1.12
N PHE A 157 -1.97 4.26 1.66
CA PHE A 157 -3.02 4.76 2.56
C PHE A 157 -4.34 4.96 1.82
N PRO A 158 -4.40 5.61 0.64
CA PRO A 158 -5.68 5.73 -0.07
C PRO A 158 -6.29 4.38 -0.45
N LEU A 159 -5.47 3.36 -0.73
CA LEU A 159 -5.96 2.01 -1.00
C LEU A 159 -6.64 1.41 0.25
N CYS A 160 -6.01 1.52 1.43
CA CYS A 160 -6.55 0.98 2.68
C CYS A 160 -7.76 1.80 3.19
N GLU A 161 -7.66 3.13 3.16
CA GLU A 161 -8.70 4.09 3.57
C GLU A 161 -9.97 3.96 2.71
N SER A 162 -9.84 3.49 1.46
CA SER A 162 -11.00 3.31 0.58
C SER A 162 -11.97 2.22 1.06
N GLY A 163 -11.55 1.32 1.96
CA GLY A 163 -12.36 0.20 2.44
C GLY A 163 -12.76 -0.84 1.37
N THR A 164 -12.33 -0.64 0.11
CA THR A 164 -12.67 -1.45 -1.07
C THR A 164 -11.47 -2.21 -1.63
N CYS A 165 -10.33 -2.19 -0.92
CA CYS A 165 -9.14 -2.93 -1.30
C CYS A 165 -9.45 -4.43 -1.31
N ASN A 166 -9.43 -5.05 -2.49
CA ASN A 166 -9.66 -6.49 -2.59
C ASN A 166 -8.35 -7.27 -2.38
N LEU A 167 -8.48 -8.58 -2.16
CA LEU A 167 -7.34 -9.47 -1.93
C LEU A 167 -6.27 -9.42 -3.03
N ARG A 168 -6.68 -9.30 -4.30
CA ARG A 168 -5.73 -9.27 -5.43
C ARG A 168 -4.94 -7.96 -5.44
N GLU A 169 -5.62 -6.84 -5.22
CA GLU A 169 -4.99 -5.53 -5.04
C GLU A 169 -3.97 -5.58 -3.89
N ALA A 170 -4.37 -6.13 -2.75
CA ALA A 170 -3.52 -6.27 -1.57
C ALA A 170 -2.27 -7.11 -1.85
N VAL A 171 -2.42 -8.30 -2.44
CA VAL A 171 -1.29 -9.20 -2.78
C VAL A 171 -0.33 -8.55 -3.79
N ILE A 172 -0.85 -7.90 -4.82
CA ILE A 172 -0.03 -7.26 -5.85
C ILE A 172 0.79 -6.12 -5.26
N VAL A 173 0.16 -5.19 -4.54
CA VAL A 173 0.84 -4.06 -3.90
C VAL A 173 1.77 -4.54 -2.79
N GLY A 174 1.34 -5.53 -2.01
CA GLY A 174 2.13 -6.14 -0.94
C GLY A 174 3.41 -6.80 -1.46
N SER A 175 3.34 -7.50 -2.60
CA SER A 175 4.53 -8.10 -3.21
C SER A 175 5.62 -7.07 -3.57
N ILE A 176 5.24 -5.83 -3.87
CA ILE A 176 6.17 -4.74 -4.17
C ILE A 176 6.78 -4.20 -2.88
N ILE A 177 5.98 -4.02 -1.83
CA ILE A 177 6.45 -3.66 -0.49
C ILE A 177 7.47 -4.69 -0.02
N GLN A 178 7.20 -5.99 -0.18
CA GLN A 178 8.10 -7.06 0.22
C GLN A 178 9.43 -7.02 -0.57
N LYS A 179 9.40 -6.83 -1.89
CA LYS A 179 10.59 -6.89 -2.77
C LYS A 179 11.47 -5.65 -2.75
N VAL A 180 10.93 -4.48 -2.46
CA VAL A 180 11.69 -3.21 -2.48
C VAL A 180 12.12 -2.83 -1.08
N SER A 181 13.35 -2.34 -0.93
CA SER A 181 13.84 -1.81 0.35
C SER A 181 13.19 -0.45 0.64
N ILE A 182 12.68 -0.27 1.85
CA ILE A 182 12.01 0.97 2.29
C ILE A 182 12.80 1.51 3.48
N PRO A 183 13.20 2.79 3.50
CA PRO A 183 13.89 3.36 4.64
C PRO A 183 13.10 3.18 5.96
N PRO A 184 13.76 2.82 7.08
CA PRO A 184 13.08 2.50 8.34
C PRO A 184 12.08 3.57 8.80
N LEU A 185 12.45 4.86 8.71
CA LEU A 185 11.58 5.96 9.10
C LEU A 185 10.25 5.97 8.33
N HIS A 186 10.29 5.71 7.02
CA HIS A 186 9.08 5.68 6.20
C HIS A 186 8.24 4.43 6.46
N SER A 187 8.88 3.30 6.79
CA SER A 187 8.20 2.08 7.21
C SER A 187 7.50 2.27 8.55
N SER A 188 8.17 2.89 9.53
CA SER A 188 7.61 3.21 10.85
C SER A 188 6.37 4.09 10.76
N VAL A 189 6.42 5.16 9.94
CA VAL A 189 5.26 6.03 9.70
C VAL A 189 4.13 5.29 8.99
N ALA A 190 4.45 4.37 8.07
CA ALA A 190 3.44 3.55 7.40
C ALA A 190 2.72 2.63 8.39
N ILE A 191 3.47 1.91 9.23
CA ILE A 191 2.91 1.04 10.26
C ILE A 191 2.02 1.83 11.22
N LEU A 192 2.52 2.96 11.73
CA LEU A 192 1.75 3.83 12.64
C LEU A 192 0.41 4.23 12.03
N LYS A 193 0.41 4.73 10.79
CA LYS A 193 -0.82 5.17 10.13
C LYS A 193 -1.78 4.00 9.83
N LEU A 194 -1.26 2.83 9.46
CA LEU A 194 -2.05 1.61 9.25
C LEU A 194 -2.63 1.06 10.55
N ALA A 195 -1.92 1.22 11.67
CA ALA A 195 -2.39 0.82 12.99
C ALA A 195 -3.53 1.72 13.47
N GLU A 196 -3.42 3.03 13.24
CA GLU A 196 -4.41 4.04 13.67
C GLU A 196 -5.69 4.05 12.81
N MET A 197 -5.63 3.67 11.53
CA MET A 197 -6.81 3.71 10.65
C MET A 197 -7.86 2.64 11.02
N ASP A 198 -9.06 2.82 10.47
CA ASP A 198 -10.14 1.86 10.59
C ASP A 198 -9.74 0.51 10.01
N TYR A 199 -10.13 -0.54 10.72
CA TYR A 199 -9.76 -1.88 10.33
C TYR A 199 -10.52 -2.32 9.08
N CYS A 200 -9.78 -2.63 8.03
CA CYS A 200 -10.25 -3.49 6.96
C CYS A 200 -9.40 -4.76 6.90
N GLY A 201 -9.98 -5.88 6.45
CA GLY A 201 -9.31 -7.18 6.50
C GLY A 201 -7.94 -7.21 5.78
N THR A 202 -7.75 -6.37 4.75
CA THR A 202 -6.47 -6.25 4.03
C THR A 202 -5.43 -5.40 4.75
N THR A 203 -5.79 -4.57 5.74
CA THR A 203 -4.83 -3.75 6.49
C THR A 203 -3.86 -4.61 7.29
N SER A 204 -4.31 -5.70 7.92
CA SER A 204 -3.44 -6.68 8.61
C SER A 204 -2.37 -7.26 7.68
N TYR A 205 -2.72 -7.49 6.41
CA TYR A 205 -1.76 -8.00 5.44
C TYR A 205 -0.59 -7.02 5.22
N PHE A 206 -0.89 -5.73 5.06
CA PHE A 206 0.15 -4.71 4.90
C PHE A 206 0.96 -4.48 6.17
N ILE A 207 0.32 -4.47 7.35
CA ILE A 207 1.02 -4.38 8.64
C ILE A 207 2.00 -5.54 8.77
N LYS A 208 1.54 -6.79 8.56
CA LYS A 208 2.40 -7.97 8.58
C LYS A 208 3.62 -7.83 7.66
N LEU A 209 3.42 -7.42 6.40
CA LEU A 209 4.51 -7.27 5.43
C LEU A 209 5.55 -6.21 5.83
N LEU A 210 5.11 -5.12 6.46
CA LEU A 210 6.00 -4.07 6.96
C LEU A 210 6.75 -4.51 8.22
N LEU A 211 6.12 -5.28 9.10
CA LEU A 211 6.78 -5.89 10.26
C LEU A 211 7.81 -6.96 9.84
N ASP A 212 7.51 -7.73 8.79
CA ASP A 212 8.41 -8.71 8.18
C ASP A 212 9.69 -8.06 7.58
N LYS A 213 9.74 -6.73 7.45
CA LYS A 213 10.99 -6.00 7.14
C LYS A 213 11.99 -5.97 8.29
N LYS A 214 11.55 -6.30 9.51
CA LYS A 214 12.39 -6.47 10.70
C LYS A 214 13.20 -5.23 11.09
N TYR A 215 12.75 -4.03 10.74
CA TYR A 215 13.38 -2.79 11.17
C TYR A 215 13.23 -2.57 12.67
N ALA A 216 14.17 -1.83 13.26
CA ALA A 216 13.98 -1.27 14.59
C ALA A 216 12.90 -0.18 14.52
N LEU A 217 11.86 -0.32 15.34
CA LEU A 217 10.72 0.61 15.35
C LEU A 217 10.78 1.49 16.60
N PRO A 218 10.42 2.79 16.50
CA PRO A 218 10.24 3.62 17.68
C PRO A 218 9.14 3.07 18.59
N TYR A 219 9.28 3.25 19.91
CA TYR A 219 8.30 2.75 20.89
C TYR A 219 6.88 3.21 20.61
N ARG A 220 6.67 4.49 20.26
CA ARG A 220 5.37 5.00 19.84
C ARG A 220 4.69 4.16 18.74
N VAL A 221 5.47 3.59 17.82
CA VAL A 221 4.93 2.73 16.76
C VAL A 221 4.55 1.36 17.30
N LEU A 222 5.34 0.78 18.21
CA LEU A 222 5.01 -0.47 18.88
C LEU A 222 3.74 -0.32 19.72
N ASP A 223 3.67 0.73 20.53
CA ASP A 223 2.53 1.02 21.40
C ASP A 223 1.25 1.19 20.56
N ALA A 224 1.34 1.86 19.39
CA ALA A 224 0.22 1.97 18.45
C ALA A 224 -0.19 0.65 17.82
N VAL A 225 0.75 -0.26 17.55
CA VAL A 225 0.43 -1.61 17.03
C VAL A 225 -0.21 -2.47 18.11
N VAL A 226 0.23 -2.38 19.37
CA VAL A 226 -0.46 -3.03 20.49
C VAL A 226 -1.88 -2.49 20.60
N ALA A 227 -2.04 -1.17 20.65
CA ALA A 227 -3.36 -0.53 20.70
C ALA A 227 -4.26 -0.97 19.53
N HIS A 228 -3.71 -1.08 18.32
CA HIS A 228 -4.44 -1.59 17.16
C HIS A 228 -5.03 -2.99 17.39
N PHE A 229 -4.24 -3.93 17.93
CA PHE A 229 -4.70 -5.29 18.21
C PHE A 229 -5.66 -5.36 19.39
N MET A 230 -5.46 -4.53 20.42
CA MET A 230 -6.35 -4.49 21.59
C MET A 230 -7.77 -4.00 21.27
N ARG A 231 -7.98 -3.28 20.14
CA ARG A 231 -9.33 -2.93 19.65
C ARG A 231 -10.23 -4.14 19.39
N PHE A 232 -9.68 -5.35 19.26
CA PHE A 232 -10.41 -6.57 18.95
C PHE A 232 -10.68 -7.47 20.17
N LEU A 233 -10.37 -7.00 21.38
CA LEU A 233 -10.65 -7.74 22.60
C LEU A 233 -12.15 -8.02 22.76
N ASP A 234 -12.97 -6.99 22.56
CA ASP A 234 -14.44 -7.06 22.66
C ASP A 234 -15.14 -7.22 21.30
N ASP A 235 -14.39 -7.45 20.21
CA ASP A 235 -14.97 -7.63 18.88
C ASP A 235 -15.55 -9.03 18.75
N THR A 236 -16.87 -9.10 18.54
CA THR A 236 -17.61 -10.36 18.42
C THR A 236 -17.36 -11.09 17.10
N ARG A 237 -16.73 -10.42 16.11
CA ARG A 237 -16.43 -11.03 14.82
C ARG A 237 -15.25 -11.98 14.94
N ILE A 238 -15.30 -13.07 14.18
CA ILE A 238 -14.17 -13.99 14.04
C ILE A 238 -13.08 -13.31 13.21
N MET A 239 -11.90 -13.16 13.80
CA MET A 239 -10.77 -12.53 13.11
C MET A 239 -10.18 -13.45 12.03
N PRO A 240 -9.79 -12.91 10.86
CA PRO A 240 -9.22 -13.71 9.79
C PRO A 240 -7.82 -14.21 10.15
N VAL A 241 -7.41 -15.35 9.58
CA VAL A 241 -6.07 -15.94 9.80
C VAL A 241 -4.93 -14.93 9.61
N ILE A 242 -5.06 -14.00 8.65
CA ILE A 242 -4.04 -12.98 8.38
C ILE A 242 -3.87 -11.98 9.53
N TRP A 243 -4.94 -11.73 10.30
CA TRP A 243 -4.87 -10.91 11.50
C TRP A 243 -4.02 -11.61 12.58
N HIS A 244 -4.29 -12.89 12.84
CA HIS A 244 -3.49 -13.69 13.78
C HIS A 244 -2.03 -13.82 13.34
N GLN A 245 -1.79 -14.02 12.03
CA GLN A 245 -0.43 -14.05 11.48
C GLN A 245 0.27 -12.69 11.64
N SER A 246 -0.43 -11.58 11.45
CA SER A 246 0.13 -10.24 11.69
C SER A 246 0.52 -10.06 13.16
N LEU A 247 -0.32 -10.51 14.10
CA LEU A 247 -0.03 -10.47 15.54
C LEU A 247 1.18 -11.36 15.88
N LEU A 248 1.24 -12.58 15.33
CA LEU A 248 2.38 -13.47 15.53
C LEU A 248 3.68 -12.85 15.00
N THR A 249 3.68 -12.29 13.79
CA THR A 249 4.86 -11.59 13.24
C THR A 249 5.30 -10.44 14.15
N PHE A 250 4.35 -9.67 14.68
CA PHE A 250 4.64 -8.59 15.63
C PHE A 250 5.33 -9.12 16.88
N VAL A 251 4.73 -10.11 17.54
CA VAL A 251 5.26 -10.68 18.79
C VAL A 251 6.63 -11.33 18.54
N GLN A 252 6.78 -12.17 17.51
CA GLN A 252 8.06 -12.81 17.18
C GLN A 252 9.20 -11.82 17.05
N ARG A 253 8.93 -10.64 16.46
CA ARG A 253 9.96 -9.65 16.19
C ARG A 253 10.21 -8.69 17.35
N TYR A 254 9.15 -8.30 18.07
CA TYR A 254 9.16 -7.17 18.99
C TYR A 254 8.85 -7.55 20.45
N LYS A 255 8.67 -8.84 20.79
CA LYS A 255 8.41 -9.31 22.17
C LYS A 255 9.32 -8.75 23.26
N ASN A 256 10.60 -8.52 22.96
CA ASN A 256 11.57 -7.97 23.92
C ASN A 256 11.46 -6.44 24.09
N GLU A 257 10.75 -5.79 23.18
CA GLU A 257 10.48 -4.35 23.20
C GLU A 257 9.08 -4.05 23.76
N LEU A 258 8.39 -5.03 24.36
CA LEU A 258 7.08 -4.85 24.99
C LEU A 258 7.22 -4.76 26.51
N THR A 259 6.46 -3.85 27.12
CA THR A 259 6.29 -3.78 28.56
C THR A 259 5.53 -5.01 29.08
N LYS A 260 5.62 -5.26 30.39
CA LYS A 260 4.90 -6.37 31.02
C LYS A 260 3.38 -6.25 30.81
N GLU A 261 2.83 -5.06 31.03
CA GLU A 261 1.41 -4.77 30.84
C GLU A 261 0.94 -5.03 29.41
N GLU A 262 1.71 -4.61 28.40
CA GLU A 262 1.38 -4.90 26.99
C GLU A 262 1.36 -6.40 26.70
N LYS A 263 2.27 -7.18 27.28
CA LYS A 263 2.28 -8.64 27.10
C LYS A 263 1.11 -9.33 27.79
N ASP A 264 0.77 -8.90 29.00
CA ASP A 264 -0.38 -9.42 29.74
C ASP A 264 -1.67 -9.13 28.95
N ASN A 265 -1.84 -7.90 28.46
CA ASN A 265 -2.95 -7.51 27.58
C ASN A 265 -3.02 -8.35 26.29
N LEU A 266 -1.89 -8.59 25.62
CA LEU A 266 -1.85 -9.44 24.42
C LEU A 266 -2.11 -10.92 24.76
N HIS A 267 -1.70 -11.39 25.94
CA HIS A 267 -2.02 -12.73 26.38
C HIS A 267 -3.54 -12.89 26.54
N ASP A 268 -4.19 -11.95 27.22
CA ASP A 268 -5.65 -11.92 27.40
C ASP A 268 -6.39 -11.82 26.06
N LEU A 269 -5.91 -10.98 25.13
CA LEU A 269 -6.45 -10.92 23.77
C LEU A 269 -6.48 -12.30 23.10
N THR A 270 -5.45 -13.12 23.30
CA THR A 270 -5.42 -14.48 22.73
C THR A 270 -6.32 -15.48 23.47
N GLU A 271 -6.88 -15.14 24.63
CA GLU A 271 -7.93 -15.91 25.28
C GLU A 271 -9.31 -15.64 24.67
N TYR A 272 -9.53 -14.46 24.10
CA TYR A 272 -10.78 -14.15 23.40
C TYR A 272 -10.70 -14.49 21.91
N GLN A 273 -9.65 -14.02 21.23
CA GLN A 273 -9.44 -14.24 19.80
C GLN A 273 -8.54 -15.46 19.56
N LYS A 274 -9.15 -16.64 19.38
CA LYS A 274 -8.44 -17.92 19.23
C LYS A 274 -8.33 -18.39 17.79
N HIS A 275 -7.13 -18.82 17.41
CA HIS A 275 -6.86 -19.56 16.17
C HIS A 275 -6.09 -20.84 16.49
N TYR A 276 -6.62 -21.98 16.03
CA TYR A 276 -6.17 -23.33 16.39
C TYR A 276 -4.66 -23.60 16.20
N LEU A 277 -4.02 -23.02 15.17
CA LEU A 277 -2.57 -23.20 14.93
C LEU A 277 -1.69 -22.04 15.43
N VAL A 278 -2.23 -20.83 15.55
CA VAL A 278 -1.41 -19.61 15.65
C VAL A 278 -1.37 -19.09 17.09
N THR A 279 -2.46 -19.22 17.84
CA THR A 279 -2.57 -18.72 19.21
C THR A 279 -1.51 -19.33 20.14
N ASN A 280 -1.24 -20.64 20.03
CA ASN A 280 -0.25 -21.29 20.87
C ASN A 280 1.17 -20.77 20.61
N GLU A 281 1.50 -20.49 19.35
CA GLU A 281 2.78 -19.90 18.97
C GLU A 281 2.92 -18.47 19.53
N ILE A 282 1.87 -17.65 19.45
CA ILE A 282 1.85 -16.29 20.03
C ILE A 282 2.13 -16.36 21.53
N ARG A 283 1.41 -17.21 22.26
CA ARG A 283 1.58 -17.38 23.72
C ARG A 283 2.97 -17.87 24.08
N ARG A 284 3.53 -18.81 23.32
CA ARG A 284 4.90 -19.30 23.51
C ARG A 284 5.91 -18.17 23.36
N GLU A 285 5.78 -17.35 22.31
CA GLU A 285 6.69 -16.22 22.09
C GLU A 285 6.58 -15.16 23.18
N LEU A 286 5.36 -14.83 23.65
CA LEU A 286 5.17 -13.88 24.76
C LEU A 286 5.82 -14.37 26.06
N LYS A 287 5.60 -15.64 26.44
CA LYS A 287 6.17 -16.23 27.66
C LYS A 287 7.70 -16.32 27.60
N ASN A 288 8.26 -16.63 26.43
CA ASN A 288 9.70 -16.77 26.22
C ASN A 288 10.34 -15.44 25.76
N SER A 289 10.12 -14.36 26.53
CA SER A 289 10.68 -13.05 26.23
C SER A 289 10.87 -12.17 27.46
N ARG A 290 11.90 -11.32 27.45
CA ARG A 290 12.16 -10.30 28.48
C ARG A 290 11.29 -9.06 28.29
N ASN A 291 11.04 -8.29 29.33
CA ASN A 291 10.28 -7.04 29.21
C ASN A 291 11.17 -5.88 28.78
N ARG A 292 10.56 -4.85 28.17
CA ARG A 292 11.23 -3.61 27.77
C ARG A 292 11.96 -3.01 28.97
N GLY A 293 13.26 -2.78 28.82
CA GLY A 293 14.12 -2.19 29.87
C GLY A 293 14.75 -3.19 30.85
N GLU A 294 14.39 -4.48 30.79
CA GLU A 294 15.08 -5.52 31.57
C GLU A 294 16.45 -5.83 30.95
N LYS A 295 17.49 -5.89 31.79
CA LYS A 295 18.84 -6.25 31.36
C LYS A 295 18.87 -7.69 30.82
N GLU A 296 19.61 -7.89 29.74
CA GLU A 296 19.84 -9.23 29.20
C GLU A 296 20.65 -10.07 30.19
N ASP A 297 20.13 -11.25 30.54
CA ASP A 297 20.84 -12.19 31.39
C ASP A 297 21.98 -12.83 30.55
N PRO A 298 23.27 -12.73 30.94
CA PRO A 298 24.42 -13.14 30.12
C PRO A 298 24.36 -14.59 29.60
N MET A 299 23.59 -15.45 30.27
CA MET A 299 23.41 -16.86 29.95
C MET A 299 22.51 -17.12 28.72
N SER A 300 21.76 -16.14 28.24
CA SER A 300 20.83 -16.28 27.11
C SER A 300 21.48 -16.17 25.72
N ILE A 301 22.78 -15.83 25.67
CA ILE A 301 23.57 -15.63 24.44
C ILE A 301 23.73 -16.92 23.62
N ASN A 302 23.74 -18.11 24.24
CA ASN A 302 24.03 -19.37 23.55
C ASN A 302 22.88 -19.96 22.71
N ILE A 303 21.65 -19.43 22.82
CA ILE A 303 20.49 -19.98 22.09
C ILE A 303 20.20 -19.18 20.80
N LEU A 304 20.70 -17.95 20.67
CA LEU A 304 20.39 -17.07 19.53
C LEU A 304 21.24 -17.33 18.26
N ILE A 305 22.23 -18.23 18.33
CA ILE A 305 23.18 -18.55 17.24
C ILE A 305 22.81 -19.88 16.53
N MET A 306 21.57 -20.36 16.66
CA MET A 306 21.07 -21.46 15.84
C MET A 306 20.25 -20.88 14.68
N PRO A 307 20.49 -21.28 13.40
CA PRO A 307 19.78 -20.72 12.27
C PRO A 307 18.34 -21.25 12.25
N PHE A 308 17.43 -20.55 12.93
CA PHE A 308 15.97 -20.67 12.79
C PHE A 308 15.45 -20.33 11.38
N THR A 309 16.35 -20.20 10.41
CA THR A 309 16.12 -19.88 9.01
C THR A 309 15.42 -21.01 8.25
N ILE A 310 15.49 -22.28 8.71
CA ILE A 310 14.98 -23.41 7.92
C ILE A 310 13.47 -23.62 8.14
N VAL A 311 12.96 -23.51 9.38
CA VAL A 311 11.53 -23.76 9.66
C VAL A 311 10.64 -22.62 9.14
N LEU A 312 11.11 -21.36 9.22
CA LEU A 312 10.36 -20.21 8.72
C LEU A 312 10.36 -20.14 7.18
N HIS A 313 11.43 -20.60 6.52
CA HIS A 313 11.48 -20.67 5.05
C HIS A 313 10.55 -21.77 4.52
N LEU A 314 10.47 -22.92 5.18
CA LEU A 314 9.54 -24.00 4.78
C LEU A 314 8.07 -23.60 4.95
N ILE A 315 7.69 -22.92 6.05
CA ILE A 315 6.31 -22.48 6.25
C ILE A 315 5.94 -21.32 5.30
N THR A 316 6.87 -20.39 5.05
CA THR A 316 6.63 -19.28 4.11
C THR A 316 6.57 -19.77 2.66
N VAL A 317 7.46 -20.68 2.25
CA VAL A 317 7.46 -21.28 0.90
C VAL A 317 6.21 -22.15 0.70
N MET A 318 5.75 -22.88 1.71
CA MET A 318 4.52 -23.67 1.58
C MET A 318 3.26 -22.80 1.47
N LEU A 319 3.16 -21.68 2.21
CA LEU A 319 2.05 -20.74 2.06
C LEU A 319 2.14 -19.92 0.76
N ASP A 320 3.32 -19.52 0.32
CA ASP A 320 3.51 -18.83 -0.96
C ASP A 320 3.15 -19.76 -2.13
N THR A 321 3.47 -21.06 -2.05
CA THR A 321 3.10 -22.04 -3.07
C THR A 321 1.60 -22.33 -3.06
N LEU A 322 0.93 -22.35 -1.89
CA LEU A 322 -0.52 -22.51 -1.82
C LEU A 322 -1.28 -21.29 -2.34
N ILE A 323 -0.82 -20.07 -2.02
CA ILE A 323 -1.45 -18.83 -2.51
C ILE A 323 -1.21 -18.64 -4.01
N ILE A 324 -0.02 -18.98 -4.53
CA ILE A 324 0.27 -18.94 -5.97
C ILE A 324 -0.50 -20.04 -6.73
N SER A 325 -0.63 -21.25 -6.16
CA SER A 325 -1.41 -22.35 -6.74
C SER A 325 -2.91 -22.03 -6.82
N MET A 326 -3.47 -21.36 -5.80
CA MET A 326 -4.87 -20.93 -5.81
C MET A 326 -5.16 -19.80 -6.81
N VAL A 327 -4.15 -19.01 -7.21
CA VAL A 327 -4.29 -17.92 -8.20
C VAL A 327 -4.03 -18.41 -9.64
N LEU A 328 -3.34 -19.53 -9.84
CA LEU A 328 -3.09 -20.12 -11.17
C LEU A 328 -4.10 -21.21 -11.58
N ARG A 329 -4.98 -21.63 -10.68
CA ARG A 329 -6.12 -22.51 -10.97
C ARG A 329 -7.44 -21.83 -10.61
N THR A 330 -7.80 -20.76 -11.31
CA THR A 330 -9.17 -20.24 -11.56
C THR A 330 -9.09 -19.00 -12.44
#